data_AF-B3N2B7-F1
#
_entry.id   AF-B3N2B7-F1
#
_cell.length_a   1.000
_cell.length_b   1.000
_cell.length_c   1.000
_cell.angle_alpha   90.00
_cell.angle_beta   90.00
_cell.angle_gamma   90.00
#
_symmetry.space_group_name_H-M   'P 1'
#
loop_
_entity.id
_entity.type
_entity.pdbx_description
1 polymer ?
#
loop_
_entity_poly.entity_id
_entity_poly.type
_entity_poly.pdbx_seq_one_letter_code
_entity_poly.pdbx_strand_id
1 'polypeptide(L)'
;FFSRELREIEDKQEKEIQTRELHEREMSEAKRLASSFVEHLDGHQLFDSLWRGDEDGRILMLVGLQAQELSDEYDKDIFELTQEIYKLGLERFAERDDEIRDFMNNLQEGQEELQIMGQKEIEDFLQFKEKIFEEARITLRQLEQNSMHGDDENSPENLKLSDAVDKINIQFEESMNDMWQALMTQELYLHEAIEVLI
;
A
#
# COMPACT_ATOMS: atom_id res chain seq x y z
N PHE A 1 -32.87 20.00 43.69
CA PHE A 1 -32.87 18.53 43.54
C PHE A 1 -32.45 18.14 42.14
N PHE A 2 -33.23 18.46 41.10
CA PHE A 2 -32.90 18.14 39.70
C PHE A 2 -31.52 18.66 39.21
N SER A 3 -31.15 19.91 39.51
CA SER A 3 -29.85 20.47 39.10
C SER A 3 -28.63 19.84 39.78
N ARG A 4 -28.83 19.23 40.96
CA ARG A 4 -27.76 18.53 41.68
C ARG A 4 -27.57 17.13 41.09
N GLU A 5 -28.67 16.46 40.79
CA GLU A 5 -28.68 15.14 40.15
C GLU A 5 -28.12 15.19 38.72
N LEU A 6 -28.43 16.25 37.97
CA LEU A 6 -27.80 16.53 36.67
C LEU A 6 -26.29 16.72 36.78
N ARG A 7 -25.81 17.49 37.76
CA ARG A 7 -24.37 17.69 37.99
C ARG A 7 -23.68 16.39 38.41
N GLU A 8 -24.31 15.57 39.25
CA GLU A 8 -23.78 14.25 39.63
C GLU A 8 -23.71 13.28 38.43
N ILE A 9 -24.66 13.36 37.49
CA ILE A 9 -24.64 12.57 36.24
C ILE A 9 -23.54 13.07 35.30
N GLU A 10 -23.40 14.38 35.12
CA GLU A 10 -22.34 14.98 34.29
C GLU A 10 -20.95 14.63 34.83
N ASP A 11 -20.71 14.79 36.14
CA ASP A 11 -19.45 14.44 36.79
C ASP A 11 -19.11 12.95 36.62
N LYS A 12 -20.13 12.08 36.63
CA LYS A 12 -19.95 10.64 36.43
C LYS A 12 -19.62 10.31 34.97
N GLN A 13 -20.31 10.94 34.02
CA GLN A 13 -20.04 10.77 32.59
C GLN A 13 -18.64 11.28 32.22
N GLU A 14 -18.23 12.42 32.75
CA GLU A 14 -16.90 12.97 32.52
C GLU A 14 -15.80 12.02 33.04
N LYS A 15 -15.98 11.46 34.24
CA LYS A 15 -15.07 10.42 34.77
C LYS A 15 -15.05 9.15 33.94
N GLU A 16 -16.20 8.69 33.45
CA GLU A 16 -16.29 7.52 32.57
C GLU A 16 -15.58 7.76 31.24
N ILE A 17 -15.70 8.95 30.65
CA ILE A 17 -14.99 9.35 29.42
C ILE A 17 -13.48 9.35 29.68
N GLN A 18 -13.03 10.03 30.74
CA GLN A 18 -11.61 10.10 31.11
C GLN A 18 -11.01 8.70 31.33
N THR A 19 -11.76 7.81 31.99
CA THR A 19 -11.32 6.43 32.24
C THR A 19 -11.19 5.64 30.94
N ARG A 20 -12.12 5.81 30.00
CA ARG A 20 -12.04 5.16 28.68
C ARG A 20 -10.86 5.68 27.86
N GLU A 21 -10.67 6.99 27.82
CA GLU A 21 -9.55 7.61 27.10
C GLU A 21 -8.18 7.21 27.66
N LEU A 22 -8.08 7.04 28.98
CA LEU A 22 -6.87 6.54 29.61
C LEU A 22 -6.62 5.08 29.20
N HIS A 23 -7.64 4.24 29.29
CA HIS A 23 -7.52 2.83 28.94
C HIS A 23 -7.17 2.61 27.46
N GLU A 24 -7.75 3.41 26.56
CA GLU A 24 -7.43 3.36 25.13
C GLU A 24 -6.00 3.81 24.85
N ARG A 25 -5.51 4.82 25.56
CA ARG A 25 -4.10 5.24 25.49
C ARG A 25 -3.15 4.14 25.97
N GLU A 26 -3.42 3.54 27.12
CA GLU A 26 -2.62 2.44 27.67
C GLU A 26 -2.58 1.24 26.71
N MET A 27 -3.73 0.86 26.14
CA MET A 27 -3.83 -0.21 25.14
C MET A 27 -3.05 0.11 23.86
N SER A 28 -3.15 1.35 23.37
CA SER A 28 -2.42 1.80 22.19
C SER A 28 -0.91 1.80 22.44
N GLU A 29 -0.48 2.25 23.62
CA GLU A 29 0.92 2.26 24.01
C GLU A 29 1.46 0.84 24.15
N ALA A 30 0.76 -0.05 24.86
CA ALA A 30 1.13 -1.45 24.98
C ALA A 30 1.25 -2.13 23.61
N LYS A 31 0.31 -1.87 22.69
CA LYS A 31 0.39 -2.38 21.32
C LYS A 31 1.61 -1.84 20.58
N ARG A 32 1.92 -0.55 20.72
CA ARG A 32 3.12 0.05 20.10
C ARG A 32 4.38 -0.61 20.63
N LEU A 33 4.52 -0.74 21.95
CA LEU A 33 5.69 -1.36 22.59
C LEU A 33 5.87 -2.82 22.18
N ALA A 34 4.76 -3.57 22.06
CA ALA A 34 4.78 -4.94 21.58
C ALA A 34 5.20 -5.04 20.11
N SER A 35 4.65 -4.17 19.25
CA SER A 35 5.04 -4.11 17.84
C SER A 35 6.51 -3.74 17.64
N SER A 36 7.10 -2.97 18.56
CA SER A 36 8.53 -2.65 18.57
C SER A 36 9.38 -3.63 19.39
N PHE A 37 8.80 -4.72 19.92
CA PHE A 37 9.49 -5.76 20.71
C PHE A 37 10.24 -5.26 21.94
N VAL A 38 9.79 -4.15 22.54
CA VAL A 38 10.42 -3.54 23.74
C VAL A 38 9.45 -3.45 24.92
N GLU A 39 8.43 -4.30 24.90
CA GLU A 39 7.55 -4.53 26.03
C GLU A 39 8.37 -4.85 27.30
N HIS A 40 8.02 -4.20 28.41
CA HIS A 40 8.68 -4.37 29.71
C HIS A 40 10.15 -3.93 29.79
N LEU A 41 10.63 -3.14 28.82
CA LEU A 41 11.95 -2.50 28.84
C LEU A 41 11.88 -0.99 29.16
N ASP A 42 10.67 -0.45 29.33
CA ASP A 42 10.41 0.97 29.63
C ASP A 42 10.66 1.34 31.10
N GLY A 43 11.04 0.36 31.93
CA GLY A 43 11.33 0.52 33.34
C GLY A 43 12.19 -0.64 33.88
N HIS A 44 11.99 -0.98 35.15
CA HIS A 44 12.69 -2.08 35.83
C HIS A 44 11.97 -3.43 35.72
N GLN A 45 10.92 -3.55 34.89
CA GLN A 45 10.06 -4.74 34.90
C GLN A 45 10.82 -6.01 34.54
N LEU A 46 11.80 -5.92 33.62
CA LEU A 46 12.69 -7.04 33.30
C LEU A 46 13.54 -7.44 34.50
N PHE A 47 14.16 -6.49 35.20
CA PHE A 47 14.97 -6.75 36.39
C PHE A 47 14.13 -7.41 37.49
N ASP A 48 12.96 -6.86 37.78
CA ASP A 48 12.02 -7.41 38.76
C ASP A 48 11.58 -8.84 38.40
N SER A 49 11.46 -9.13 37.10
CA SER A 49 11.06 -10.44 36.61
C SER A 49 12.11 -11.53 36.83
N LEU A 50 13.39 -11.19 36.94
CA LEU A 50 14.48 -12.15 37.19
C LEU A 50 14.31 -12.88 38.52
N TRP A 51 13.68 -12.23 39.50
CA TRP A 51 13.45 -12.76 40.85
C TRP A 51 12.11 -13.47 40.99
N ARG A 52 11.32 -13.57 39.92
CA ARG A 52 9.99 -14.16 39.97
C ARG A 52 10.10 -15.65 40.31
N GLY A 53 9.69 -16.00 41.53
CA GLY A 53 9.76 -17.37 42.04
C GLY A 53 11.03 -17.70 42.82
N ASP A 54 11.93 -16.74 43.04
CA ASP A 54 13.13 -16.87 43.88
C ASP A 54 13.17 -15.78 44.97
N GLU A 55 12.24 -15.90 45.92
CA GLU A 55 12.10 -14.93 47.00
C GLU A 55 13.25 -15.03 48.00
N ASP A 56 13.79 -16.24 48.20
CA ASP A 56 14.97 -16.49 49.04
C ASP A 56 16.23 -15.85 48.45
N GLY A 57 16.46 -15.98 47.13
CA GLY A 57 17.56 -15.33 46.43
C GLY A 57 17.46 -13.80 46.48
N ARG A 58 16.25 -13.25 46.30
CA ARG A 58 16.01 -11.81 46.44
C ARG A 58 16.31 -11.31 47.86
N ILE A 59 15.89 -12.05 48.88
CA ILE A 59 16.19 -11.71 50.27
C ILE A 59 17.70 -11.79 50.53
N LEU A 60 18.38 -12.82 50.00
CA LEU A 60 19.82 -13.00 50.16
C LEU A 60 20.62 -11.81 49.59
N MET A 61 20.18 -11.25 48.47
CA MET A 61 20.79 -10.05 47.85
C MET A 61 20.63 -8.78 48.70
N LEU A 62 19.71 -8.76 49.66
CA LEU A 62 19.52 -7.65 50.60
C LEU A 62 20.28 -7.86 51.92
N VAL A 63 20.96 -9.00 52.10
CA VAL A 63 21.68 -9.33 53.34
C VAL A 63 23.13 -8.88 53.24
N GLY A 64 23.43 -7.80 53.97
CA GLY A 64 24.78 -7.26 54.10
C GLY A 64 25.11 -6.23 53.02
N LEU A 65 25.92 -5.25 53.41
CA LEU A 65 26.17 -4.04 52.59
C LEU A 65 26.70 -4.37 51.19
N GLN A 66 27.62 -5.34 51.10
CA GLN A 66 28.26 -5.71 49.82
C GLN A 66 27.28 -6.35 48.83
N ALA A 67 26.34 -7.17 49.31
CA ALA A 67 25.35 -7.80 48.45
C ALA A 67 24.33 -6.77 47.94
N GLN A 68 23.94 -5.83 48.81
CA GLN A 68 23.05 -4.75 48.45
C GLN A 68 23.70 -3.80 47.44
N GLU A 69 24.94 -3.38 47.67
CA GLU A 69 25.70 -2.54 46.71
C GLU A 69 25.81 -3.22 45.34
N LEU A 70 26.07 -4.53 45.29
CA LEU A 70 26.14 -5.28 44.04
C LEU A 70 24.78 -5.39 43.34
N SER A 71 23.70 -5.60 44.10
CA SER A 71 22.34 -5.65 43.56
C SER A 71 21.92 -4.31 42.96
N ASP A 72 22.25 -3.20 43.63
CA ASP A 72 21.92 -1.85 43.19
C ASP A 72 22.74 -1.46 41.94
N GLU A 73 24.02 -1.86 41.88
CA GLU A 73 24.87 -1.69 40.69
C GLU A 73 24.31 -2.49 39.50
N TYR A 74 23.90 -3.74 39.73
CA TYR A 74 23.35 -4.60 38.68
C TYR A 74 21.99 -4.13 38.16
N ASP A 75 21.10 -3.64 39.04
CA ASP A 75 19.82 -3.03 38.64
C ASP A 75 20.07 -1.81 37.76
N LYS A 76 21.03 -0.96 38.14
CA LYS A 76 21.40 0.22 37.36
C LYS A 76 21.95 -0.16 35.98
N ASP A 77 22.86 -1.13 35.91
CA ASP A 77 23.44 -1.58 34.64
C ASP A 77 22.39 -2.19 33.71
N ILE A 78 21.48 -3.02 34.25
CA ILE A 78 20.36 -3.59 33.49
C ILE A 78 19.43 -2.47 33.02
N PHE A 79 19.11 -1.50 33.88
CA PHE A 79 18.25 -0.39 33.51
C PHE A 79 18.87 0.44 32.39
N GLU A 80 20.16 0.79 32.47
CA GLU A 80 20.86 1.52 31.41
C GLU A 80 20.80 0.76 30.08
N LEU A 81 21.11 -0.54 30.08
CA LEU A 81 21.07 -1.37 28.87
C LEU A 81 19.65 -1.50 28.29
N THR A 82 18.65 -1.77 29.14
CA THR A 82 17.26 -1.94 28.69
C THR A 82 16.68 -0.64 28.14
N GLN A 83 17.05 0.51 28.69
CA GLN A 83 16.68 1.81 28.15
C GLN A 83 17.33 2.12 26.80
N GLU A 84 18.56 1.68 26.56
CA GLU A 84 19.19 1.76 25.23
C GLU A 84 18.44 0.91 24.20
N ILE A 85 18.13 -0.35 24.55
CA ILE A 85 17.37 -1.26 23.69
C ILE A 85 15.96 -0.71 23.42
N TYR A 86 15.29 -0.19 24.45
CA TYR A 86 13.97 0.41 24.37
C TYR A 86 13.94 1.55 23.33
N LYS A 87 14.88 2.50 23.45
CA LYS A 87 14.98 3.64 22.52
C LYS A 87 15.28 3.17 21.10
N LEU A 88 16.23 2.25 20.96
CA LEU A 88 16.61 1.71 19.66
C LEU A 88 15.42 0.99 19.00
N GLY A 89 14.68 0.16 19.74
CA GLY A 89 13.52 -0.56 19.22
C GLY A 89 12.43 0.38 18.73
N LEU A 90 12.15 1.47 19.47
CA LEU A 90 11.20 2.49 19.04
C LEU A 90 11.65 3.25 17.79
N GLU A 91 12.93 3.63 17.73
CA GLU A 91 13.51 4.30 16.56
C GLU A 91 13.43 3.42 15.32
N ARG A 92 13.86 2.15 15.43
CA ARG A 92 13.81 1.19 14.32
C ARG A 92 12.39 0.86 13.87
N PHE A 93 11.45 0.80 14.82
CA PHE A 93 10.04 0.62 14.50
C PHE A 93 9.51 1.81 13.69
N ALA A 94 9.82 3.04 14.10
CA ALA A 94 9.42 4.24 13.36
C ALA A 94 10.04 4.31 11.96
N GLU A 95 11.35 4.04 11.84
CA GLU A 95 12.04 3.92 10.54
C GLU A 95 11.33 2.89 9.64
N ARG A 96 11.01 1.72 10.18
CA ARG A 96 10.35 0.66 9.43
C ARG A 96 8.93 1.03 8.99
N ASP A 97 8.19 1.70 9.85
CA ASP A 97 6.81 2.13 9.55
C ASP A 97 6.81 3.19 8.43
N ASP A 98 7.80 4.08 8.44
CA ASP A 98 8.00 5.06 7.36
C ASP A 98 8.44 4.38 6.06
N GLU A 99 9.38 3.43 6.10
CA GLU A 99 9.77 2.63 4.92
C GLU A 99 8.59 1.88 4.31
N ILE A 100 7.75 1.24 5.12
CA ILE A 100 6.56 0.53 4.65
C ILE A 100 5.60 1.51 4.01
N ARG A 101 5.39 2.69 4.61
CA ARG A 101 4.50 3.72 4.06
C ARG A 101 5.01 4.21 2.71
N ASP A 102 6.29 4.53 2.61
CA ASP A 102 6.92 4.98 1.37
C ASP A 102 6.84 3.91 0.28
N PHE A 103 7.09 2.65 0.64
CA PHE A 103 6.93 1.52 -0.27
C PHE A 103 5.48 1.40 -0.79
N MET A 104 4.49 1.47 0.11
CA MET A 104 3.08 1.35 -0.28
C MET A 104 2.61 2.53 -1.14
N ASN A 105 3.09 3.74 -0.85
CA ASN A 105 2.83 4.91 -1.68
C ASN A 105 3.40 4.74 -3.09
N ASN A 106 4.67 4.35 -3.20
CA ASN A 106 5.30 4.10 -4.50
C ASN A 106 4.60 2.98 -5.28
N LEU A 107 4.13 1.94 -4.59
CA LEU A 107 3.37 0.85 -5.21
C LEU A 107 2.04 1.37 -5.78
N GLN A 108 1.32 2.19 -5.02
CA GLN A 108 0.08 2.80 -5.48
C GLN A 108 0.32 3.75 -6.66
N GLU A 109 1.32 4.62 -6.58
CA GLU A 109 1.70 5.53 -7.66
C GLU A 109 2.02 4.76 -8.95
N GLY A 110 2.80 3.68 -8.85
CA GLY A 110 3.11 2.82 -9.99
C GLY A 110 1.88 2.14 -10.60
N GLN A 111 0.91 1.72 -9.77
CA GLN A 111 -0.36 1.17 -10.24
C GLN A 111 -1.21 2.22 -10.97
N GLU A 112 -1.28 3.44 -10.43
CA GLU A 112 -2.02 4.55 -11.03
C GLU A 112 -1.41 4.99 -12.37
N GLU A 113 -0.08 5.14 -12.44
CA GLU A 113 0.62 5.48 -13.69
C GLU A 113 0.35 4.44 -14.79
N LEU A 114 0.41 3.16 -14.44
CA LEU A 114 0.17 2.09 -15.40
C LEU A 114 -1.28 2.04 -15.86
N GLN A 115 -2.23 2.28 -14.95
CA GLN A 115 -3.65 2.41 -15.30
C GLN A 115 -3.87 3.57 -16.28
N ILE A 116 -3.24 4.73 -16.05
CA ILE A 116 -3.32 5.89 -16.93
C ILE A 116 -2.73 5.55 -18.31
N MET A 117 -1.58 4.86 -18.35
CA MET A 117 -0.97 4.43 -19.61
C MET A 117 -1.89 3.48 -20.38
N GLY A 118 -2.48 2.46 -19.72
CA GLY A 118 -3.41 1.54 -20.37
C GLY A 118 -4.69 2.23 -20.88
N GLN A 119 -5.24 3.17 -20.12
CA GLN A 119 -6.38 3.97 -20.57
C GLN A 119 -6.05 4.79 -21.83
N LYS A 120 -4.86 5.39 -21.85
CA LYS A 120 -4.40 6.17 -23.00
C LYS A 120 -4.22 5.31 -24.25
N GLU A 121 -3.61 4.13 -24.13
CA GLU A 121 -3.47 3.19 -25.26
C GLU A 121 -4.83 2.81 -25.86
N ILE A 122 -5.84 2.57 -25.00
CA ILE A 122 -7.20 2.27 -25.44
C ILE A 122 -7.84 3.49 -26.12
N GLU A 123 -7.69 4.69 -25.54
CA GLU A 123 -8.26 5.90 -26.10
C GLU A 123 -7.65 6.23 -27.48
N ASP A 124 -6.32 6.14 -27.60
CA ASP A 124 -5.59 6.37 -28.84
C ASP A 124 -6.05 5.35 -29.92
N PHE A 125 -6.23 4.08 -29.55
CA PHE A 125 -6.76 3.06 -30.45
C PHE A 125 -8.21 3.36 -30.88
N LEU A 126 -9.08 3.79 -29.96
CA LEU A 126 -10.47 4.13 -30.29
C LEU A 126 -10.56 5.31 -31.26
N GLN A 127 -9.72 6.33 -31.09
CA GLN A 127 -9.62 7.45 -32.02
C GLN A 127 -9.11 7.00 -33.40
N PHE A 128 -8.08 6.16 -33.42
CA PHE A 128 -7.57 5.55 -34.66
C PHE A 128 -8.64 4.73 -35.39
N LYS A 129 -9.35 3.87 -34.66
CA LYS A 129 -10.43 3.03 -35.18
C LYS A 129 -11.51 3.88 -35.85
N GLU A 130 -11.97 4.94 -35.20
CA GLU A 130 -13.02 5.81 -35.76
C GLU A 130 -12.57 6.41 -37.11
N LYS A 131 -11.33 6.88 -37.17
CA LYS A 131 -10.74 7.42 -38.39
C LYS A 131 -10.65 6.38 -39.51
N ILE A 132 -10.11 5.20 -39.20
CA ILE A 132 -9.94 4.11 -40.18
C ILE A 132 -11.30 3.60 -40.69
N PHE A 133 -12.30 3.53 -39.82
CA PHE A 133 -13.64 3.06 -40.21
C PHE A 133 -14.35 4.08 -41.10
N GLU A 134 -14.17 5.38 -40.86
CA GLU A 134 -14.69 6.40 -41.76
C GLU A 134 -13.98 6.37 -43.13
N GLU A 135 -12.65 6.19 -43.15
CA GLU A 135 -11.89 5.99 -44.39
C GLU A 135 -12.40 4.77 -45.17
N ALA A 136 -12.56 3.62 -44.50
CA ALA A 136 -13.09 2.39 -45.10
C ALA A 136 -14.50 2.61 -45.67
N ARG A 137 -15.37 3.29 -44.93
CA ARG A 137 -16.74 3.59 -45.34
C ARG A 137 -16.77 4.46 -46.60
N ILE A 138 -15.93 5.48 -46.69
CA ILE A 138 -15.83 6.34 -47.87
C ILE A 138 -15.36 5.53 -49.08
N THR A 139 -14.31 4.73 -48.93
CA THR A 139 -13.74 3.91 -50.00
C THR A 139 -14.74 2.85 -50.49
N LEU A 140 -15.42 2.15 -49.59
CA LEU A 140 -16.46 1.17 -49.93
C LEU A 140 -17.62 1.83 -50.67
N ARG A 141 -18.07 3.00 -50.23
CA ARG A 141 -19.15 3.73 -50.91
C ARG A 141 -18.78 4.15 -52.34
N GLN A 142 -17.51 4.50 -52.57
CA GLN A 142 -17.02 4.82 -53.91
C GLN A 142 -17.01 3.57 -54.82
N LEU A 143 -16.56 2.43 -54.30
CA LEU A 143 -16.64 1.14 -55.01
C LEU A 143 -18.08 0.76 -55.37
N GLU A 144 -19.01 0.90 -54.42
CA GLU A 144 -20.44 0.65 -54.65
C GLU A 144 -21.03 1.58 -55.72
N GLN A 145 -20.67 2.87 -55.70
CA GLN A 145 -21.11 3.84 -56.70
C GLN A 145 -20.60 3.49 -58.10
N ASN A 146 -19.31 3.17 -58.23
CA ASN A 146 -18.71 2.79 -59.50
C ASN A 146 -19.37 1.52 -60.07
N SER A 147 -19.63 0.53 -59.20
CA SER A 147 -20.38 -0.68 -59.56
C SER A 147 -21.81 -0.36 -60.06
N MET A 148 -22.55 0.52 -59.37
CA MET A 148 -23.89 0.94 -59.79
C MET A 148 -23.90 1.74 -61.10
N HIS A 149 -22.83 2.45 -61.42
CA HIS A 149 -22.66 3.17 -62.69
C HIS A 149 -22.23 2.26 -63.85
N GLY A 150 -21.96 0.97 -63.58
CA GLY A 150 -21.55 0.00 -64.58
C GLY A 150 -20.08 0.12 -65.00
N ASP A 151 -19.25 0.75 -64.16
CA ASP A 151 -17.81 0.84 -64.39
C ASP A 151 -17.17 -0.55 -64.27
N ASP A 152 -16.13 -0.80 -65.08
CA ASP A 152 -15.39 -2.07 -65.04
C ASP A 152 -14.74 -2.26 -63.65
N GLU A 153 -15.02 -3.39 -62.99
CA GLU A 153 -14.40 -3.78 -61.72
C GLU A 153 -12.86 -3.85 -61.84
N ASN A 154 -12.34 -4.15 -63.03
CA ASN A 154 -10.90 -4.18 -63.31
C ASN A 154 -10.35 -2.84 -63.79
N SER A 155 -11.13 -1.76 -63.70
CA SER A 155 -10.63 -0.43 -64.02
C SER A 155 -9.47 -0.07 -63.07
N PRO A 156 -8.47 0.69 -63.55
CA PRO A 156 -7.35 1.13 -62.72
C PRO A 156 -7.75 1.91 -61.47
N GLU A 157 -8.96 2.49 -61.45
CA GLU A 157 -9.52 3.23 -60.31
C GLU A 157 -10.13 2.28 -59.28
N ASN A 158 -10.94 1.31 -59.71
CA ASN A 158 -11.52 0.30 -58.81
C ASN A 158 -10.46 -0.61 -58.17
N LEU A 159 -9.42 -0.98 -58.93
CA LEU A 159 -8.29 -1.73 -58.38
C LEU A 159 -7.57 -0.95 -57.25
N LYS A 160 -7.37 0.35 -57.42
CA LYS A 160 -6.76 1.20 -56.38
C LYS A 160 -7.63 1.33 -55.14
N LEU A 161 -8.95 1.42 -55.31
CA LEU A 161 -9.89 1.48 -54.21
C LEU A 161 -9.93 0.12 -53.46
N SER A 162 -9.88 -0.99 -54.18
CA SER A 162 -9.75 -2.33 -53.58
C SER A 162 -8.45 -2.48 -52.79
N ASP A 163 -7.31 -2.09 -53.37
CA ASP A 163 -6.01 -2.09 -52.68
C ASP A 163 -6.03 -1.19 -51.43
N ALA A 164 -6.76 -0.07 -51.47
CA ALA A 164 -6.92 0.81 -50.32
C ALA A 164 -7.72 0.15 -49.19
N VAL A 165 -8.77 -0.61 -49.50
CA VAL A 165 -9.53 -1.38 -48.51
C VAL A 165 -8.65 -2.46 -47.86
N ASP A 166 -7.88 -3.20 -48.66
CA ASP A 166 -6.95 -4.21 -48.13
C ASP A 166 -5.90 -3.58 -47.22
N LYS A 167 -5.37 -2.42 -47.60
CA LYS A 167 -4.41 -1.67 -46.79
C LYS A 167 -5.03 -1.18 -45.47
N ILE A 168 -6.26 -0.68 -45.51
CA ILE A 168 -7.01 -0.28 -44.30
C ILE A 168 -7.16 -1.48 -43.36
N ASN A 169 -7.50 -2.66 -43.90
CA ASN A 169 -7.64 -3.87 -43.10
C ASN A 169 -6.32 -4.27 -42.42
N ILE A 170 -5.20 -4.25 -43.17
CA ILE A 170 -3.87 -4.52 -42.62
C ILE A 170 -3.52 -3.53 -41.50
N GLN A 171 -3.75 -2.23 -41.73
CA GLN A 171 -3.46 -1.20 -40.73
C GLN A 171 -4.29 -1.38 -39.45
N PHE A 172 -5.54 -1.81 -39.58
CA PHE A 172 -6.40 -2.09 -38.43
C PHE A 172 -5.89 -3.27 -37.62
N GLU A 173 -5.55 -4.38 -38.28
CA GLU A 173 -5.00 -5.58 -37.64
C GLU A 173 -3.65 -5.31 -36.95
N GLU A 174 -2.76 -4.55 -37.60
CA GLU A 174 -1.48 -4.13 -37.01
C GLU A 174 -1.70 -3.31 -35.74
N SER A 175 -2.55 -2.29 -35.79
CA SER A 175 -2.83 -1.44 -34.63
C SER A 175 -3.54 -2.17 -33.49
N MET A 176 -4.45 -3.11 -33.81
CA MET A 176 -5.07 -4.01 -32.83
C MET A 176 -4.02 -4.86 -32.11
N ASN A 177 -3.10 -5.45 -32.85
CA ASN A 177 -2.03 -6.27 -32.30
C ASN A 177 -1.08 -5.43 -31.44
N ASP A 178 -0.71 -4.22 -31.87
CA ASP A 178 0.15 -3.32 -31.12
C ASP A 178 -0.48 -2.92 -29.78
N MET A 179 -1.76 -2.56 -29.78
CA MET A 179 -2.52 -2.28 -28.54
C MET A 179 -2.53 -3.50 -27.62
N TRP A 180 -2.79 -4.69 -28.15
CA TRP A 180 -2.80 -5.92 -27.35
C TRP A 180 -1.42 -6.19 -26.72
N GLN A 181 -0.33 -6.05 -27.49
CA GLN A 181 1.02 -6.24 -26.97
C GLN A 181 1.38 -5.21 -25.89
N ALA A 182 1.00 -3.95 -26.08
CA ALA A 182 1.20 -2.89 -25.10
C ALA A 182 0.49 -3.23 -23.77
N LEU A 183 -0.81 -3.55 -23.83
CA LEU A 183 -1.60 -3.88 -22.64
C LEU A 183 -1.11 -5.17 -21.95
N MET A 184 -0.72 -6.19 -22.71
CA MET A 184 -0.16 -7.42 -22.14
C MET A 184 1.18 -7.19 -21.45
N THR A 185 2.03 -6.33 -22.01
CA THR A 185 3.32 -5.97 -21.38
C THR A 185 3.10 -5.25 -20.07
N GLN A 186 2.12 -4.34 -20.03
CA GLN A 186 1.71 -3.65 -18.81
C GLN A 186 1.18 -4.62 -17.75
N GLU A 187 0.29 -5.54 -18.13
CA GLU A 187 -0.27 -6.55 -17.22
C GLU A 187 0.81 -7.47 -16.63
N LEU A 188 1.75 -7.93 -17.46
CA LEU A 188 2.88 -8.76 -16.99
C LEU A 188 3.73 -8.01 -15.95
N TYR A 189 4.02 -6.73 -16.19
CA TYR A 189 4.78 -5.91 -15.25
C TYR A 189 4.05 -5.74 -13.91
N LEU A 190 2.72 -5.54 -13.94
CA LEU A 190 1.87 -5.51 -12.75
C LEU A 190 1.94 -6.80 -11.96
N HIS A 191 1.79 -7.93 -12.66
CA HIS A 191 1.78 -9.25 -12.05
C HIS A 191 3.13 -9.56 -11.39
N GLU A 192 4.24 -9.29 -12.07
CA GLU A 192 5.58 -9.49 -11.51
C GLU A 192 5.85 -8.59 -10.30
N ALA A 193 5.39 -7.33 -10.33
CA ALA A 193 5.55 -6.41 -9.20
C ALA A 193 4.71 -6.83 -7.97
N ILE A 194 3.55 -7.45 -8.18
CA ILE A 194 2.64 -7.89 -7.11
C ILE A 194 2.99 -9.30 -6.60
N GLU A 195 3.43 -10.24 -7.44
CA GLU A 195 3.79 -11.59 -6.99
C GLU A 195 5.00 -11.62 -6.05
N VAL A 196 5.89 -10.62 -6.11
CA VAL A 196 7.01 -10.49 -5.16
C VAL A 196 6.53 -10.16 -3.73
N LEU A 197 5.26 -9.78 -3.54
CA LEU A 197 4.66 -9.44 -2.25
C LEU A 197 3.99 -10.62 -1.52
N ILE A 198 3.85 -11.80 -2.14
CA ILE A 198 3.23 -13.02 -1.53
C ILE A 198 4.31 -14.07 -1.27
#